data_AF-A0A0R2ETN3-F1
#
_entry.id   AF-A0A0R2ETN3-F1
#
_cell.length_a   1.000
_cell.length_b   1.000
_cell.length_c   1.000
_cell.angle_alpha   90.00
_cell.angle_beta   90.00
_cell.angle_gamma   90.00
#
_symmetry.space_group_name_H-M   'P 1'
#
loop_
_entity.id
_entity.type
_entity.pdbx_description
1 polymer ?
#
loop_
_entity_poly.entity_id
_entity_poly.type
_entity_poly.pdbx_seq_one_letter_code
_entity_poly.pdbx_strand_id
1 'polypeptide(L)' 'MKTLAANLVVIFWAVIFGEVLGYIGGALEVMTYNAMEIGVIAAIVGLIFTNGVRLLGASDAKARE' A
#
# COMPACT_ATOMS: atom_id res chain seq x y z
N MET A 1 -12.42 -8.53 13.46
CA MET A 1 -13.28 -7.77 12.52
C MET A 1 -12.68 -6.43 12.10
N LYS A 2 -12.31 -5.54 13.03
CA LYS A 2 -11.76 -4.20 12.70
C LYS A 2 -10.51 -4.23 11.79
N THR A 3 -9.57 -5.14 12.04
CA THR A 3 -8.31 -5.24 11.25
C THR A 3 -8.52 -5.74 9.82
N LEU A 4 -9.46 -6.66 9.62
CA LEU A 4 -9.80 -7.17 8.29
C LEU A 4 -10.43 -6.05 7.45
N ALA A 5 -11.42 -5.35 8.01
CA ALA A 5 -12.06 -4.22 7.33
C ALA A 5 -11.05 -3.10 7.02
N ALA A 6 -10.14 -2.80 7.94
CA ALA A 6 -9.07 -1.83 7.70
C ALA A 6 -8.15 -2.24 6.54
N ASN A 7 -7.72 -3.50 6.48
CA ASN A 7 -6.86 -3.99 5.39
C ASN A 7 -7.59 -3.97 4.03
N LEU A 8 -8.89 -4.25 3.98
CA LEU A 8 -9.67 -4.13 2.74
C LEU A 8 -9.76 -2.68 2.26
N VAL A 9 -9.96 -1.73 3.17
CA VAL A 9 -9.95 -0.29 2.86
C VAL A 9 -8.57 0.16 2.37
N VAL A 10 -7.49 -0.33 3.00
CA VAL A 10 -6.11 -0.07 2.57
C VAL A 10 -5.89 -0.59 1.15
N ILE A 11 -6.28 -1.82 0.84
CA ILE A 11 -6.13 -2.38 -0.52
C ILE A 11 -6.88 -1.52 -1.54
N PHE A 12 -8.14 -1.19 -1.25
CA PHE A 12 -8.97 -0.39 -2.15
C PHE A 12 -8.31 0.95 -2.49
N TRP A 13 -7.86 1.70 -1.49
CA TRP A 13 -7.22 2.99 -1.72
C TRP A 13 -5.82 2.87 -2.30
N ALA A 14 -5.04 1.86 -1.90
CA ALA A 14 -3.70 1.64 -2.42
C ALA A 14 -3.73 1.36 -3.94
N VAL A 15 -4.68 0.56 -4.42
CA VAL A 15 -4.84 0.32 -5.86
C VAL A 15 -5.21 1.61 -6.59
N ILE A 16 -6.22 2.34 -6.12
CA ILE A 16 -6.67 3.58 -6.80
C ILE A 16 -5.53 4.61 -6.87
N PHE A 17 -4.85 4.87 -5.76
CA PHE A 17 -3.73 5.82 -5.75
C PHE A 17 -2.52 5.29 -6.53
N GLY A 18 -2.25 3.99 -6.46
CA GLY A 18 -1.18 3.34 -7.21
C GLY A 18 -1.34 3.51 -8.73
N GLU A 19 -2.56 3.29 -9.23
CA GLU A 19 -2.90 3.50 -10.65
C GLU A 19 -2.69 4.95 -11.09
N VAL A 20 -3.13 5.92 -10.27
CA VAL A 20 -2.94 7.36 -10.57
C VAL A 20 -1.46 7.71 -10.63
N LEU A 21 -0.67 7.26 -9.64
CA LEU A 21 0.78 7.52 -9.61
C LEU A 21 1.50 6.80 -10.75
N GLY A 22 1.14 5.55 -11.03
CA GLY A 22 1.75 4.75 -12.08
C GLY A 22 1.45 5.30 -13.48
N TYR A 23 0.25 5.84 -13.70
CA TYR A 23 -0.09 6.51 -14.96
C TYR A 23 0.74 7.77 -15.17
N ILE A 24 0.85 8.61 -14.13
CA ILE A 24 1.67 9.84 -14.17
C ILE A 24 3.14 9.48 -14.38
N GLY A 25 3.68 8.54 -13.61
CA GLY A 25 5.07 8.10 -13.72
C GLY A 25 5.38 7.50 -15.09
N GLY A 26 4.52 6.62 -15.61
CA GLY A 26 4.67 6.03 -16.94
C GLY A 26 4.66 7.09 -18.05
N ALA A 27 3.82 8.11 -17.93
CA ALA A 27 3.79 9.22 -18.90
C ALA A 27 5.07 10.08 -18.84
N LEU A 28 5.64 10.30 -17.65
CA LEU A 28 6.87 11.08 -17.46
C LEU A 28 8.11 10.34 -17.96
N GLU A 29 8.17 9.03 -17.76
CA GLU A 29 9.34 8.20 -18.11
C GLU A 29 9.21 7.52 -19.48
N VAL A 30 8.12 7.79 -20.22
CA VAL A 30 7.80 7.15 -21.52
C VAL A 30 7.83 5.62 -21.41
N MET A 31 7.34 5.11 -20.27
CA MET A 31 7.27 3.68 -19.98
C MET A 31 5.89 3.12 -20.31
N THR A 32 5.84 1.85 -20.67
CA THR A 32 4.57 1.15 -20.89
C THR A 32 3.80 1.02 -19.59
N TYR A 33 2.60 1.61 -19.55
CA TYR A 33 1.69 1.51 -18.41
C TYR A 33 0.98 0.14 -18.38
N ASN A 34 1.02 -0.54 -17.23
CA ASN A 34 0.30 -1.80 -16.99
C ASN A 34 -0.53 -1.72 -15.69
N ALA A 35 -1.83 -1.48 -15.85
CA ALA A 35 -2.78 -1.33 -14.74
C ALA A 35 -2.84 -2.53 -13.78
N MET A 36 -2.74 -3.75 -14.30
CA MET A 36 -2.84 -4.94 -13.45
C MET A 36 -1.61 -5.07 -12.55
N GLU A 37 -0.44 -4.85 -13.12
CA GLU A 37 0.84 -4.94 -12.40
C GLU A 37 0.96 -3.83 -11.36
N ILE A 38 0.67 -2.58 -11.74
CA ILE A 38 0.72 -1.42 -10.84
C ILE A 38 -0.27 -1.60 -9.67
N GLY A 39 -1.52 -1.97 -9.96
CA GLY A 39 -2.51 -2.21 -8.92
C GLY A 39 -2.11 -3.30 -7.93
N VAL A 40 -1.60 -4.45 -8.41
CA VAL A 40 -1.17 -5.55 -7.52
C VAL A 40 0.02 -5.12 -6.67
N ILE A 41 1.03 -4.46 -7.25
CA ILE A 41 2.20 -3.98 -6.51
C ILE A 41 1.78 -2.95 -5.45
N ALA A 42 0.93 -1.99 -5.81
CA ALA A 42 0.44 -0.97 -4.89
C ALA A 42 -0.33 -1.58 -3.71
N ALA A 43 -1.17 -2.59 -3.94
CA ALA A 43 -1.88 -3.30 -2.89
C ALA A 43 -0.92 -4.01 -1.92
N ILE A 44 0.10 -4.69 -2.43
CA ILE A 44 1.10 -5.39 -1.61
C ILE A 44 1.88 -4.37 -0.77
N VAL A 45 2.39 -3.31 -1.39
CA VAL A 45 3.15 -2.25 -0.70
C VAL A 45 2.29 -1.58 0.38
N GLY A 46 1.04 -1.24 0.06
CA GLY A 46 0.10 -0.66 1.01
C GLY A 46 -0.13 -1.55 2.23
N LEU A 47 -0.35 -2.86 2.02
CA LEU A 47 -0.52 -3.81 3.13
C LEU A 47 0.74 -3.94 3.98
N ILE A 48 1.92 -4.07 3.36
CA ILE A 48 3.19 -4.20 4.09
C ILE A 48 3.45 -2.95 4.91
N PHE A 49 3.32 -1.77 4.32
CA PHE A 49 3.64 -0.51 4.99
C PHE A 49 2.69 -0.27 6.18
N THR A 50 1.38 -0.42 5.96
CA THR A 50 0.38 -0.14 7.00
C THR A 50 0.49 -1.12 8.17
N ASN A 51 0.69 -2.42 7.90
CA ASN A 51 0.85 -3.42 8.96
C ASN A 51 2.24 -3.36 9.60
N GLY A 52 3.28 -3.05 8.82
CA GLY A 52 4.65 -2.90 9.31
C GLY A 52 4.78 -1.76 10.32
N VAL A 53 4.25 -0.57 10.00
CA VAL A 53 4.23 0.57 10.94
C VAL A 53 3.51 0.22 12.24
N ARG A 54 2.38 -0.50 12.14
CA ARG A 54 1.63 -0.97 13.32
C ARG A 54 2.46 -1.93 14.19
N LEU A 55 3.19 -2.85 13.58
CA LEU A 55 4.03 -3.82 14.28
C LEU A 55 5.24 -3.16 14.94
N LEU A 56 5.87 -2.20 14.26
CA LEU A 56 6.98 -1.42 14.82
C LEU A 56 6.51 -0.62 16.04
N GLY A 57 5.38 0.10 15.93
CA GLY A 57 4.81 0.82 17.07
C GLY A 57 4.46 -0.07 18.26
N ALA A 58 3.96 -1.29 17.99
CA ALA A 58 3.69 -2.27 19.06
C ALA A 58 4.98 -2.80 19.71
N SER A 59 6.06 -2.95 18.93
CA SER A 59 7.36 -3.41 19.42
C SER A 59 8.00 -2.36 20.35
N ASP A 60 7.93 -1.09 19.96
CA ASP A 60 8.43 0.03 20.78
C ASP A 60 7.69 0.18 22.11
N ALA A 61 6.37 -0.02 22.11
CA ALA A 61 5.56 0.05 23.34
C ALA A 61 5.97 -1.06 24.32
N LYS A 62 6.14 -2.29 23.83
CA LYS A 62 6.54 -3.44 24.65
C LYS A 62 7.96 -3.31 25.21
N ALA A 63 8.86 -2.63 24.52
CA ALA A 63 10.24 -2.41 24.99
C ALA A 63 10.35 -1.38 26.14
N ARG A 64 9.28 -0.62 26.41
CA ARG A 64 9.23 0.40 27.48
C ARG A 64 8.57 -0.11 28.77
N GLU A 65 7.97 -1.29 28.73
CA GLU A 65 7.40 -2.01 29.88
C GLU A 65 8.48 -2.85 30.57
#